data_AF-A0A401P880-F1
#
_entry.id   AF-A0A401P880-F1
#
_cell.length_a   1.000
_cell.length_b   1.000
_cell.length_c   1.000
_cell.angle_alpha   90.00
_cell.angle_beta   90.00
_cell.angle_gamma   90.00
#
_symmetry.space_group_name_H-M   'P 1'
#
loop_
_entity.id
_entity.type
_entity.pdbx_description
1 polymer ?
#
loop_
_entity_poly.entity_id
_entity_poly.type
_entity_poly.pdbx_seq_one_letter_code
_entity_poly.pdbx_strand_id
1 'polypeptide(L)'
;MANLNPPSYYSEGLEEDQRCERITEAQPVVDVGRTESQNDSESDRLSGETDRATIWEHDDSIPVICRNIVPLLSLCSKPSSLIQYSVVNVLYAYAFSMKLINGDLSGEMRDEFIEATMTISEALEGNRVFTSTAEAVQAGVGAVRRSPYSSNPFEAVNTIKDTCVLLSGGCRPPSSHYTLAAISQLGRTLGKNKCTRRKEDPSRYQARKKCAFLLSWVNEHEDSLMYLSLEVQTEYENTFHTLVQMEEAKSNLEKAWGGKRPPGMKVLIEELTP
;
A
#
# COMPACT_ATOMS: atom_id res chain seq x y z
N MET A 1 55.28 -18.10 22.02
CA MET A 1 54.96 -18.80 20.76
C MET A 1 53.52 -19.30 20.91
N ALA A 2 52.50 -18.54 20.56
CA ALA A 2 51.98 -18.29 19.21
C ALA A 2 51.54 -19.59 18.49
N ASN A 3 50.23 -19.86 18.47
CA ASN A 3 49.48 -19.81 17.21
C ASN A 3 47.97 -19.78 17.47
N LEU A 4 47.37 -18.66 17.05
CA LEU A 4 45.94 -18.45 16.82
C LEU A 4 45.61 -18.97 15.42
N ASN A 5 44.46 -19.64 15.25
CA ASN A 5 43.64 -19.44 14.07
C ASN A 5 42.15 -19.73 14.38
N PRO A 6 41.21 -18.94 13.81
CA PRO A 6 39.79 -18.92 14.17
C PRO A 6 38.92 -19.86 13.30
N PRO A 7 37.65 -20.12 13.67
CA PRO A 7 36.74 -20.91 12.85
C PRO A 7 36.16 -20.09 11.69
N SER A 8 36.26 -20.70 10.51
CA SER A 8 35.67 -20.32 9.22
C SER A 8 34.16 -20.12 9.30
N TYR A 9 33.70 -18.89 9.07
CA TYR A 9 32.34 -18.55 8.68
C TYR A 9 32.33 -18.13 7.19
N TYR A 10 31.22 -18.45 6.51
CA TYR A 10 30.83 -18.09 5.13
C TYR A 10 31.26 -19.01 3.98
N SER A 11 30.35 -19.91 3.58
CA SER A 11 30.10 -20.27 2.18
C SER A 11 28.80 -21.06 2.07
N GLU A 12 27.65 -20.36 2.06
CA GLU A 12 26.34 -20.96 1.69
C GLU A 12 25.35 -19.85 1.26
N GLY A 13 25.81 -18.91 0.44
CA GLY A 13 25.05 -17.71 0.05
C GLY A 13 25.00 -17.42 -1.44
N LEU A 14 25.23 -18.41 -2.31
CA LEU A 14 25.31 -18.20 -3.76
C LEU A 14 24.43 -19.12 -4.61
N GLU A 15 23.71 -20.09 -4.02
CA GLU A 15 22.82 -20.99 -4.78
C GLU A 15 21.33 -20.61 -4.71
N GLU A 16 20.89 -19.79 -3.74
CA GLU A 16 19.48 -19.39 -3.63
C GLU A 16 19.07 -18.27 -4.62
N ASP A 17 20.04 -17.47 -5.10
CA ASP A 17 19.76 -16.32 -5.98
C ASP A 17 19.41 -16.71 -7.43
N GLN A 18 19.81 -17.90 -7.90
CA GLN A 18 19.52 -18.35 -9.27
C GLN A 18 18.07 -18.85 -9.48
N ARG A 19 17.31 -19.07 -8.40
CA ARG A 19 15.92 -19.56 -8.50
C ARG A 19 14.91 -18.44 -8.73
N CYS A 20 15.24 -17.19 -8.34
CA CYS A 20 14.35 -16.03 -8.48
C CYS A 20 14.34 -15.43 -9.90
N GLU A 21 15.33 -15.72 -10.74
CA GLU A 21 15.43 -15.09 -12.07
C GLU A 21 14.56 -15.76 -13.15
N ARG A 22 14.04 -16.98 -12.93
CA ARG A 22 13.27 -17.75 -13.93
C ARG A 22 11.77 -17.45 -14.02
N ILE A 23 11.25 -16.46 -13.29
CA ILE A 23 9.80 -16.20 -13.21
C ILE A 23 9.35 -15.02 -14.12
N THR A 24 10.24 -14.46 -14.95
CA THR A 24 9.93 -13.25 -15.76
C THR A 24 9.82 -13.48 -17.27
N GLU A 25 9.75 -14.74 -17.74
CA GLU A 25 9.54 -15.06 -19.15
C GLU A 25 8.13 -15.60 -19.40
N ALA A 26 7.22 -14.69 -19.77
CA ALA A 26 6.09 -15.00 -20.62
C ALA A 26 5.88 -13.80 -21.55
N GLN A 27 6.15 -14.00 -22.84
CA GLN A 27 5.94 -13.03 -23.91
C GLN A 27 4.43 -12.86 -24.20
N PRO A 28 3.98 -11.68 -24.65
CA PRO A 28 2.67 -11.54 -25.26
C PRO A 28 2.74 -12.01 -26.72
N VAL A 29 1.97 -13.03 -27.06
CA VAL A 29 1.66 -13.37 -28.46
C VAL A 29 0.60 -12.37 -28.92
N VAL A 30 0.98 -11.48 -29.83
CA VAL A 30 0.05 -10.70 -30.66
C VAL A 30 0.34 -11.10 -32.09
N ASP A 31 -0.59 -11.84 -32.70
CA ASP A 31 -0.66 -11.99 -34.15
C ASP A 31 -2.05 -11.53 -34.59
N VAL A 32 -2.09 -10.49 -35.42
CA VAL A 32 -3.29 -9.82 -35.92
C VAL A 32 -3.29 -9.95 -37.44
N GLY A 33 -4.18 -10.81 -37.96
CA GLY A 33 -4.85 -10.79 -39.28
C GLY A 33 -3.96 -10.81 -40.54
N ARG A 34 -4.35 -11.36 -41.70
CA ARG A 34 -5.68 -11.59 -42.28
C ARG A 34 -5.46 -12.18 -43.69
N THR A 35 -6.18 -13.22 -44.11
CA THR A 35 -6.80 -13.32 -45.46
C THR A 35 -7.71 -14.55 -45.61
N GLU A 36 -9.00 -14.25 -45.75
CA GLU A 36 -10.06 -14.84 -46.59
C GLU A 36 -9.98 -16.29 -47.12
N SER A 37 -11.03 -17.08 -46.86
CA SER A 37 -11.83 -17.75 -47.92
C SER A 37 -13.12 -18.37 -47.37
N GLN A 38 -14.18 -18.31 -48.18
CA GLN A 38 -15.56 -18.75 -47.96
C GLN A 38 -15.70 -20.29 -47.98
N ASN A 39 -16.69 -20.82 -47.27
CA ASN A 39 -17.79 -21.62 -47.86
C ASN A 39 -18.78 -22.15 -46.81
N ASP A 40 -20.04 -22.19 -47.23
CA ASP A 40 -21.27 -22.56 -46.54
C ASP A 40 -21.34 -24.03 -46.08
N SER A 41 -22.13 -24.31 -45.03
CA SER A 41 -23.27 -25.27 -45.06
C SER A 41 -23.80 -25.59 -43.65
N GLU A 42 -25.13 -25.61 -43.52
CA GLU A 42 -25.95 -25.98 -42.36
C GLU A 42 -25.67 -27.39 -41.80
N SER A 43 -25.82 -27.57 -40.48
CA SER A 43 -26.64 -28.63 -39.89
C SER A 43 -26.63 -28.55 -38.35
N ASP A 44 -27.82 -28.23 -37.82
CA ASP A 44 -28.45 -28.76 -36.62
C ASP A 44 -27.68 -29.82 -35.80
N ARG A 45 -27.41 -29.52 -34.52
CA ARG A 45 -27.50 -30.45 -33.37
C ARG A 45 -27.36 -29.74 -32.03
N LEU A 46 -28.46 -29.79 -31.30
CA LEU A 46 -28.63 -29.57 -29.87
C LEU A 46 -27.67 -30.48 -29.05
N SER A 47 -26.81 -29.89 -28.22
CA SER A 47 -26.38 -30.52 -26.96
C SER A 47 -25.94 -29.43 -26.00
N GLY A 48 -26.73 -29.25 -24.94
CA GLY A 48 -26.46 -28.26 -23.92
C GLY A 48 -25.24 -28.62 -23.08
N GLU A 49 -24.42 -27.62 -22.84
CA GLU A 49 -23.65 -27.45 -21.62
C GLU A 49 -23.62 -25.95 -21.37
N THR A 50 -24.44 -25.53 -20.41
CA THR A 50 -24.54 -24.14 -19.98
C THR A 50 -23.28 -23.80 -19.20
N ASP A 51 -22.19 -23.54 -19.90
CA ASP A 51 -21.04 -22.83 -19.35
C ASP A 51 -21.54 -21.43 -18.96
N ARG A 52 -21.91 -21.28 -17.69
CA ARG A 52 -22.05 -19.97 -17.04
C ARG A 52 -20.67 -19.36 -16.82
N ALA A 53 -19.87 -19.28 -17.89
CA ALA A 53 -18.85 -18.27 -18.04
C ALA A 53 -19.60 -16.94 -18.07
N THR A 54 -19.89 -16.42 -16.88
CA THR A 54 -20.32 -15.04 -16.73
C THR A 54 -19.14 -14.24 -17.27
N ILE A 55 -19.33 -13.69 -18.44
CA ILE A 55 -18.50 -12.67 -19.07
C ILE A 55 -18.51 -11.52 -18.07
N TRP A 56 -17.53 -11.48 -17.18
CA TRP A 56 -17.34 -10.35 -16.30
C TRP A 56 -16.54 -9.34 -17.11
N GLU A 57 -17.24 -8.32 -17.59
CA GLU A 57 -16.61 -7.12 -18.13
C GLU A 57 -15.52 -6.69 -17.15
N HIS A 58 -14.30 -6.53 -17.69
CA HIS A 58 -13.18 -6.00 -16.94
C HIS A 58 -13.58 -4.61 -16.42
N ASP A 59 -13.78 -4.49 -15.10
CA ASP A 59 -13.75 -3.19 -14.46
C ASP A 59 -12.28 -2.73 -14.50
N ASP A 60 -11.91 -2.05 -15.59
CA ASP A 60 -10.56 -1.53 -15.82
C ASP A 60 -10.11 -0.56 -14.72
N SER A 61 -11.01 -0.14 -13.83
CA SER A 61 -10.69 0.70 -12.68
C SER A 61 -9.99 -0.05 -11.53
N ILE A 62 -10.12 -1.39 -11.45
CA ILE A 62 -9.48 -2.17 -10.38
C ILE A 62 -8.12 -2.71 -10.84
N PRO A 63 -7.04 -2.45 -10.09
CA PRO A 63 -5.73 -2.96 -10.46
C PRO A 63 -5.68 -4.49 -10.52
N VAL A 64 -4.97 -5.01 -11.53
CA VAL A 64 -4.80 -6.46 -11.71
C VAL A 64 -4.12 -7.10 -10.49
N ILE A 65 -4.71 -8.17 -9.97
CA ILE A 65 -4.15 -8.99 -8.88
C ILE A 65 -3.07 -9.92 -9.41
N CYS A 66 -1.99 -10.09 -8.66
CA CYS A 66 -0.96 -11.08 -8.96
C CYS A 66 -1.55 -12.50 -8.96
N ARG A 67 -1.44 -13.23 -10.07
CA ARG A 67 -2.04 -14.57 -10.24
C ARG A 67 -1.31 -15.67 -9.46
N ASN A 68 -0.03 -15.47 -9.14
CA ASN A 68 0.84 -16.47 -8.50
C ASN A 68 1.22 -16.01 -7.09
N ILE A 69 0.24 -15.97 -6.18
CA ILE A 69 0.52 -15.74 -4.76
C ILE A 69 1.02 -17.05 -4.16
N VAL A 70 2.24 -17.04 -3.63
CA VAL A 70 2.85 -18.22 -3.02
C VAL A 70 2.33 -18.43 -1.60
N PRO A 71 2.31 -19.66 -1.07
CA PRO A 71 1.94 -19.89 0.33
C PRO A 71 2.89 -19.19 1.30
N LEU A 72 2.37 -18.63 2.39
CA LEU A 72 3.14 -17.85 3.38
C LEU A 72 4.26 -18.68 4.00
N LEU A 73 3.99 -19.96 4.29
CA LEU A 73 4.97 -20.90 4.86
C LEU A 73 6.15 -21.20 3.91
N SER A 74 6.00 -20.98 2.61
CA SER A 74 7.10 -21.11 1.65
C SER A 74 8.07 -19.93 1.71
N LEU A 75 7.63 -18.79 2.25
CA LEU A 75 8.43 -17.58 2.42
C LEU A 75 9.02 -17.45 3.83
N CYS A 76 8.30 -17.92 4.85
CA CYS A 76 8.74 -17.87 6.24
C CYS A 76 8.16 -19.03 7.04
N SER A 77 9.00 -19.78 7.74
CA SER A 77 8.59 -20.94 8.53
C SER A 77 7.79 -20.59 9.79
N LYS A 78 7.90 -19.35 10.28
CA LYS A 78 7.21 -18.86 11.49
C LYS A 78 6.74 -17.42 11.29
N PRO A 79 5.65 -17.19 10.54
CA PRO A 79 5.12 -15.85 10.36
C PRO A 79 4.66 -15.27 11.71
N SER A 80 4.96 -14.00 11.95
CA SER A 80 4.49 -13.28 13.14
C SER A 80 3.00 -12.98 13.03
N SER A 81 2.25 -13.07 14.12
CA SER A 81 0.84 -12.63 14.16
C SER A 81 0.68 -11.11 13.97
N LEU A 82 1.76 -10.34 14.10
CA LEU A 82 1.75 -8.88 13.96
C LEU A 82 1.76 -8.40 12.50
N ILE A 83 1.87 -9.31 11.52
CA ILE A 83 1.91 -8.98 10.09
C ILE A 83 0.66 -8.21 9.67
N GLN A 84 -0.50 -8.53 10.25
CA GLN A 84 -1.78 -7.88 9.97
C GLN A 84 -1.72 -6.35 10.10
N TYR A 85 -0.97 -5.83 11.06
CA TYR A 85 -0.83 -4.40 11.26
C TYR A 85 0.11 -3.74 10.23
N SER A 86 1.05 -4.50 9.67
CA SER A 86 1.83 -4.05 8.50
C SER A 86 0.94 -3.92 7.26
N VAL A 87 -0.07 -4.79 7.08
CA VAL A 87 -1.05 -4.65 5.99
C VAL A 87 -1.76 -3.30 6.11
N VAL A 88 -2.25 -2.95 7.30
CA VAL A 88 -2.93 -1.67 7.56
C VAL A 88 -2.03 -0.47 7.21
N ASN A 89 -0.79 -0.45 7.70
CA ASN A 89 0.13 0.66 7.44
C ASN A 89 0.47 0.79 5.94
N VAL A 90 0.66 -0.33 5.24
CA VAL A 90 0.94 -0.33 3.80
C VAL A 90 -0.26 0.16 2.98
N LEU A 91 -1.47 -0.29 3.31
CA LEU A 91 -2.68 0.16 2.64
C LEU A 91 -2.96 1.65 2.88
N TYR A 92 -2.68 2.15 4.09
CA TYR A 92 -2.76 3.58 4.37
C TYR A 92 -1.82 4.39 3.47
N ALA A 93 -0.55 3.99 3.37
CA ALA A 93 0.41 4.67 2.51
C ALA A 93 0.00 4.58 1.03
N TYR A 94 -0.44 3.42 0.58
CA TYR A 94 -0.96 3.23 -0.78
C TYR A 94 -2.15 4.16 -1.06
N ALA A 95 -3.15 4.22 -0.18
CA ALA A 95 -4.33 5.06 -0.35
C ALA A 95 -3.98 6.56 -0.41
N PHE A 96 -3.06 7.02 0.45
CA PHE A 96 -2.59 8.39 0.40
C PHE A 96 -1.88 8.69 -0.93
N SER A 97 -0.89 7.86 -1.29
CA SER A 97 -0.08 8.08 -2.47
C SER A 97 -0.92 8.02 -3.75
N MET A 98 -1.87 7.09 -3.85
CA MET A 98 -2.78 7.03 -5.01
C MET A 98 -3.60 8.31 -5.16
N LYS A 99 -4.07 8.92 -4.07
CA LYS A 99 -4.77 10.21 -4.14
C LYS A 99 -3.83 11.35 -4.53
N LEU A 100 -2.60 11.34 -4.02
CA LEU A 100 -1.58 12.36 -4.36
C LEU A 100 -1.35 12.43 -5.88
N ILE A 101 -1.22 11.28 -6.53
CA ILE A 101 -1.01 11.18 -7.99
C ILE A 101 -2.31 11.11 -8.80
N ASN A 102 -3.48 11.33 -8.18
CA ASN A 102 -4.80 11.20 -8.82
C ASN A 102 -5.02 9.85 -9.55
N GLY A 103 -4.39 8.79 -9.05
CA GLY A 103 -4.44 7.45 -9.64
C GLY A 103 -3.57 7.22 -10.88
N ASP A 104 -2.80 8.21 -11.33
CA ASP A 104 -1.95 8.09 -12.53
C ASP A 104 -0.57 7.49 -12.20
N LEU A 105 -0.31 6.26 -12.65
CA LEU A 105 0.98 5.59 -12.50
C LEU A 105 1.86 5.66 -13.76
N SER A 106 1.63 6.64 -14.63
CA SER A 106 2.44 6.87 -15.83
C SER A 106 3.64 7.79 -15.55
N GLY A 107 4.70 7.64 -16.33
CA GLY A 107 5.85 8.57 -16.34
C GLY A 107 6.41 8.92 -14.96
N GLU A 108 6.51 10.22 -14.70
CA GLU A 108 7.06 10.81 -13.47
C GLU A 108 6.15 10.60 -12.25
N MET A 109 4.82 10.52 -12.45
CA MET A 109 3.86 10.29 -11.36
C MET A 109 4.09 8.94 -10.68
N ARG A 110 4.58 7.94 -11.44
CA ARG A 110 5.01 6.67 -10.88
C ARG A 110 6.14 6.83 -9.86
N ASP A 111 7.13 7.68 -10.14
CA ASP A 111 8.27 7.87 -9.27
C ASP A 111 7.88 8.66 -8.02
N GLU A 112 7.02 9.68 -8.16
CA GLU A 112 6.40 10.40 -7.03
C GLU A 112 5.56 9.47 -6.14
N PHE A 113 4.76 8.57 -6.74
CA PHE A 113 4.02 7.55 -6.01
C PHE A 113 4.93 6.64 -5.19
N ILE A 114 6.06 6.20 -5.75
CA ILE A 114 7.03 5.36 -5.05
C ILE A 114 7.64 6.13 -3.88
N GLU A 115 8.09 7.36 -4.11
CA GLU A 115 8.70 8.21 -3.08
C GLU A 115 7.72 8.51 -1.94
N ALA A 116 6.49 8.90 -2.26
CA ALA A 116 5.45 9.16 -1.27
C ALA A 116 5.11 7.89 -0.47
N THR A 117 4.96 6.74 -1.14
CA THR A 117 4.62 5.49 -0.45
C THR A 117 5.72 5.02 0.48
N MET A 118 6.98 5.12 0.06
CA MET A 118 8.14 4.80 0.91
C MET A 118 8.26 5.78 2.08
N THR A 119 8.01 7.08 1.85
CA THR A 119 8.04 8.11 2.90
C THR A 119 6.96 7.89 3.97
N ILE A 120 5.78 7.41 3.58
CA ILE A 120 4.62 7.30 4.48
C ILE A 120 4.56 5.93 5.16
N SER A 121 4.99 4.87 4.47
CA SER A 121 4.92 3.52 5.00
C SER A 121 6.18 3.17 5.81
N GLU A 122 6.11 3.40 7.12
CA GLU A 122 7.14 2.93 8.06
C GLU A 122 7.26 1.39 8.05
N ALA A 123 6.22 0.66 7.63
CA ALA A 123 6.32 -0.77 7.34
C ALA A 123 7.32 -1.06 6.21
N LEU A 124 7.33 -0.29 5.12
CA LEU A 124 8.15 -0.58 3.94
C LEU A 124 9.57 -0.01 4.06
N GLU A 125 9.73 1.20 4.58
CA GLU A 125 11.01 1.90 4.64
C GLU A 125 11.86 1.45 5.85
N GLY A 126 11.27 1.39 7.04
CA GLY A 126 11.97 1.04 8.29
C GLY A 126 11.80 -0.41 8.75
N ASN A 127 11.05 -1.23 8.02
CA ASN A 127 10.61 -2.56 8.48
C ASN A 127 9.96 -2.52 9.87
N ARG A 128 9.32 -1.40 10.23
CA ARG A 128 8.70 -1.23 11.54
C ARG A 128 7.66 -2.33 11.77
N VAL A 129 7.68 -2.87 12.98
CA VAL A 129 6.67 -3.81 13.48
C VAL A 129 5.69 -3.01 14.33
N PHE A 130 4.41 -3.25 14.10
CA PHE A 130 3.31 -2.64 14.85
C PHE A 130 2.67 -3.68 15.75
N THR A 131 2.07 -3.23 16.84
CA THR A 131 1.44 -4.08 17.87
C THR A 131 -0.08 -3.96 17.88
N SER A 132 -0.64 -2.96 17.19
CA SER A 132 -2.08 -2.73 17.06
C SER A 132 -2.43 -2.00 15.77
N THR A 133 -3.70 -2.06 15.40
CA THR A 133 -4.27 -1.31 14.27
C THR A 133 -4.15 0.20 14.48
N ALA A 134 -4.45 0.68 15.70
CA ALA A 134 -4.29 2.09 16.07
C ALA A 134 -2.85 2.58 15.86
N GLU A 135 -1.86 1.81 16.33
CA GLU A 135 -0.44 2.18 16.14
C GLU A 135 -0.07 2.29 14.66
N ALA A 136 -0.50 1.33 13.83
CA ALA A 136 -0.20 1.30 12.40
C ALA A 136 -0.82 2.49 11.64
N VAL A 137 -2.07 2.85 11.98
CA VAL A 137 -2.79 3.99 11.40
C VAL A 137 -2.16 5.31 11.84
N GLN A 138 -1.93 5.49 13.14
CA GLN A 138 -1.37 6.74 13.67
C GLN A 138 0.07 6.97 13.19
N ALA A 139 0.85 5.91 12.96
CA ALA A 139 2.15 6.03 12.29
C ALA A 139 2.01 6.64 10.89
N GLY A 140 1.05 6.16 10.09
CA GLY A 140 0.75 6.73 8.77
C GLY A 140 0.28 8.19 8.84
N VAL A 141 -0.61 8.52 9.77
CA VAL A 141 -1.08 9.90 10.01
C VAL A 141 0.09 10.81 10.37
N GLY A 142 0.95 10.38 11.28
CA GLY A 142 2.14 11.11 11.70
C GLY A 142 3.16 11.26 10.58
N ALA A 143 3.32 10.25 9.72
CA ALA A 143 4.19 10.32 8.55
C ALA A 143 3.67 11.32 7.52
N VAL A 144 2.38 11.28 7.18
CA VAL A 144 1.75 12.26 6.26
C VAL A 144 1.96 13.68 6.77
N ARG A 145 1.65 13.96 8.04
CA ARG A 145 1.78 15.30 8.65
C ARG A 145 3.21 15.85 8.66
N ARG A 146 4.22 14.98 8.66
CA ARG A 146 5.64 15.36 8.59
C ARG A 146 6.16 15.41 7.15
N SER A 147 5.42 14.85 6.21
CA SER A 147 5.83 14.74 4.81
C SER A 147 5.62 16.07 4.07
N PRO A 148 6.38 16.32 2.99
CA PRO A 148 6.16 17.49 2.14
C PRO A 148 4.82 17.45 1.39
N TYR A 149 4.12 16.30 1.38
CA TYR A 149 2.87 16.10 0.65
C TYR A 149 1.63 16.54 1.44
N SER A 150 1.75 16.85 2.74
CA SER A 150 0.63 17.29 3.56
C SER A 150 0.16 18.68 3.14
N SER A 151 -0.99 18.75 2.47
CA SER A 151 -1.58 20.01 2.00
C SER A 151 -2.72 20.48 2.90
N ASN A 152 -3.47 19.54 3.49
CA ASN A 152 -4.54 19.87 4.42
C ASN A 152 -4.61 18.90 5.62
N PRO A 153 -5.11 19.34 6.79
CA PRO A 153 -5.09 18.52 8.00
C PRO A 153 -6.04 17.30 7.93
N PHE A 154 -7.06 17.35 7.06
CA PHE A 154 -8.04 16.28 6.88
C PHE A 154 -7.56 15.17 5.94
N GLU A 155 -6.57 15.40 5.08
CA GLU A 155 -6.03 14.41 4.14
C GLU A 155 -5.56 13.15 4.86
N ALA A 156 -4.79 13.32 5.94
CA ALA A 156 -4.32 12.19 6.75
C ALA A 156 -5.49 11.39 7.34
N VAL A 157 -6.51 12.08 7.85
CA VAL A 157 -7.67 11.43 8.48
C VAL A 157 -8.58 10.76 7.44
N ASN A 158 -8.83 11.40 6.31
CA ASN A 158 -9.61 10.83 5.21
C ASN A 158 -8.91 9.60 4.62
N THR A 159 -7.58 9.54 4.65
CA THR A 159 -6.82 8.34 4.25
C THR A 159 -7.13 7.14 5.14
N ILE A 160 -7.44 7.35 6.44
CA ILE A 160 -7.89 6.26 7.31
C ILE A 160 -9.19 5.65 6.78
N LYS A 161 -10.14 6.51 6.37
CA LYS A 161 -11.40 6.07 5.76
C LYS A 161 -11.16 5.31 4.45
N ASP A 162 -10.27 5.79 3.59
CA ASP A 162 -9.93 5.08 2.34
C ASP A 162 -9.28 3.71 2.62
N THR A 163 -8.46 3.63 3.68
CA THR A 163 -7.87 2.37 4.15
C THR A 163 -8.95 1.37 4.57
N CYS A 164 -10.00 1.84 5.25
CA CYS A 164 -11.16 1.02 5.60
C CYS A 164 -11.87 0.46 4.35
N VAL A 165 -11.99 1.26 3.29
CA VAL A 165 -12.58 0.81 2.01
C VAL A 165 -11.72 -0.29 1.37
N LEU A 166 -10.39 -0.14 1.37
CA LEU A 166 -9.48 -1.14 0.84
C LEU A 166 -9.52 -2.48 1.62
N LEU A 167 -9.65 -2.40 2.95
CA LEU A 167 -9.73 -3.58 3.82
C LEU A 167 -11.08 -4.32 3.72
N SER A 168 -12.17 -3.59 3.58
CA SER A 168 -13.52 -4.19 3.48
C SER A 168 -13.80 -4.86 2.14
N GLY A 169 -13.05 -4.52 1.08
CA GLY A 169 -13.19 -5.13 -0.25
C GLY A 169 -14.46 -4.72 -1.01
N GLY A 170 -15.22 -3.74 -0.49
CA GLY A 170 -16.51 -3.34 -1.04
C GLY A 170 -17.61 -4.38 -0.83
N CYS A 171 -18.68 -4.30 -1.63
CA CYS A 171 -19.85 -5.18 -1.48
C CYS A 171 -19.73 -6.53 -2.20
N ARG A 172 -18.56 -6.82 -2.81
CA ARG A 172 -18.40 -7.97 -3.70
C ARG A 172 -17.35 -8.94 -3.15
N PRO A 173 -17.67 -10.23 -3.01
CA PRO A 173 -16.69 -11.22 -2.63
C PRO A 173 -15.66 -11.46 -3.76
N PRO A 174 -14.40 -11.80 -3.42
CA PRO A 174 -13.87 -11.94 -2.06
C PRO A 174 -13.60 -10.57 -1.39
N SER A 175 -13.78 -10.45 -0.07
CA SER A 175 -13.51 -9.20 0.66
C SER A 175 -12.04 -8.82 0.65
N SER A 176 -11.15 -9.76 0.29
CA SER A 176 -9.73 -9.50 0.08
C SER A 176 -9.42 -8.80 -1.25
N HIS A 177 -10.36 -8.67 -2.18
CA HIS A 177 -10.09 -8.26 -3.56
C HIS A 177 -9.36 -6.91 -3.68
N TYR A 178 -9.85 -5.87 -3.00
CA TYR A 178 -9.20 -4.54 -3.05
C TYR A 178 -7.84 -4.52 -2.36
N THR A 179 -7.70 -5.22 -1.24
CA THR A 179 -6.42 -5.34 -0.54
C THR A 179 -5.39 -6.05 -1.43
N LEU A 180 -5.76 -7.19 -2.03
CA LEU A 180 -4.90 -7.94 -2.94
C LEU A 180 -4.53 -7.13 -4.19
N ALA A 181 -5.48 -6.39 -4.77
CA ALA A 181 -5.25 -5.53 -5.92
C ALA A 181 -4.26 -4.40 -5.60
N ALA A 182 -4.47 -3.71 -4.47
CA ALA A 182 -3.61 -2.61 -4.01
C ALA A 182 -2.17 -3.08 -3.77
N ILE A 183 -1.97 -4.15 -2.99
CA ILE A 183 -0.63 -4.66 -2.69
C ILE A 183 0.02 -5.25 -3.96
N SER A 184 -0.75 -5.87 -4.86
CA SER A 184 -0.25 -6.35 -6.15
C SER A 184 0.23 -5.21 -7.05
N GLN A 185 -0.53 -4.11 -7.12
CA GLN A 185 -0.12 -2.93 -7.87
C GLN A 185 1.14 -2.32 -7.26
N LEU A 186 1.18 -2.14 -5.95
CA LEU A 186 2.33 -1.59 -5.25
C LEU A 186 3.60 -2.44 -5.48
N GLY A 187 3.51 -3.76 -5.32
CA GLY A 187 4.63 -4.67 -5.57
C GLY A 187 5.16 -4.60 -7.00
N ARG A 188 4.26 -4.46 -8.00
CA ARG A 188 4.65 -4.28 -9.40
C ARG A 188 5.31 -2.92 -9.63
N THR A 189 4.74 -1.85 -9.07
CA THR A 189 5.24 -0.49 -9.21
C THR A 189 6.63 -0.31 -8.60
N LEU A 190 6.88 -0.94 -7.45
CA LEU A 190 8.20 -0.94 -6.79
C LEU A 190 9.29 -1.67 -7.60
N GLY A 191 8.90 -2.64 -8.43
CA GLY A 191 9.81 -3.42 -9.28
C GLY A 191 10.49 -2.60 -10.39
N LYS A 192 11.51 -3.21 -11.00
CA LYS A 192 12.26 -2.60 -12.12
C LYS A 192 11.35 -2.39 -13.32
N ASN A 193 11.51 -1.24 -13.98
CA ASN A 193 11.02 -1.09 -15.35
C ASN A 193 12.00 -1.85 -16.25
N LYS A 194 11.49 -2.65 -17.21
CA LYS A 194 12.33 -3.42 -18.16
C LYS A 194 13.36 -2.53 -18.89
N CYS A 195 13.10 -1.23 -19.00
CA CYS A 195 13.97 -0.25 -19.65
C CYS A 195 15.13 0.29 -18.79
N THR A 196 15.14 0.08 -17.47
CA THR A 196 16.16 0.66 -16.58
C THR A 196 17.11 -0.43 -16.06
N ARG A 197 18.27 -0.57 -16.70
CA ARG A 197 19.38 -1.48 -16.32
C ARG A 197 20.15 -1.05 -15.04
N ARG A 198 19.61 -0.13 -14.24
CA ARG A 198 20.25 0.34 -13.00
C ARG A 198 20.11 -0.71 -11.90
N LYS A 199 21.10 -0.75 -11.00
CA LYS A 199 21.05 -1.55 -9.76
C LYS A 199 19.80 -1.14 -8.98
N GLU A 200 18.99 -2.12 -8.60
CA GLU A 200 17.78 -1.88 -7.79
C GLU A 200 18.21 -1.28 -6.47
N ASP A 201 17.51 -0.23 -6.03
CA ASP A 201 17.71 0.32 -4.70
C ASP A 201 17.39 -0.78 -3.67
N PRO A 202 18.33 -1.10 -2.74
CA PRO A 202 18.09 -2.10 -1.70
C PRO A 202 16.79 -1.87 -0.92
N SER A 203 16.42 -0.61 -0.67
CA SER A 203 15.18 -0.27 0.06
C SER A 203 13.94 -0.71 -0.71
N ARG A 204 13.88 -0.40 -2.02
CA ARG A 204 12.79 -0.77 -2.93
C ARG A 204 12.69 -2.28 -3.11
N TYR A 205 13.83 -2.97 -3.18
CA TYR A 205 13.86 -4.42 -3.26
C TYR A 205 13.25 -5.06 -2.00
N GLN A 206 13.62 -4.57 -0.81
CA GLN A 206 13.05 -5.04 0.45
C GLN A 206 11.56 -4.74 0.55
N ALA A 207 11.12 -3.53 0.19
CA ALA A 207 9.72 -3.16 0.15
C ALA A 207 8.91 -4.08 -0.80
N ARG A 208 9.47 -4.43 -1.97
CA ARG A 208 8.86 -5.38 -2.90
C ARG A 208 8.73 -6.78 -2.30
N LYS A 209 9.76 -7.29 -1.61
CA LYS A 209 9.67 -8.58 -0.90
C LYS A 209 8.63 -8.53 0.22
N LYS A 210 8.54 -7.43 0.96
CA LYS A 210 7.51 -7.23 1.97
C LYS A 210 6.11 -7.24 1.36
N CYS A 211 5.90 -6.60 0.21
CA CYS A 211 4.62 -6.69 -0.52
C CYS A 211 4.26 -8.14 -0.90
N ALA A 212 5.21 -8.92 -1.41
CA ALA A 212 4.97 -10.33 -1.72
C ALA A 212 4.61 -11.16 -0.48
N PHE A 213 5.27 -10.89 0.65
CA PHE A 213 4.97 -11.52 1.93
C PHE A 213 3.58 -11.14 2.45
N LEU A 214 3.21 -9.86 2.36
CA LEU A 214 1.87 -9.38 2.74
C LEU A 214 0.77 -9.96 1.83
N LEU A 215 1.01 -10.07 0.53
CA LEU A 215 0.07 -10.74 -0.40
C LEU A 215 -0.21 -12.18 0.03
N SER A 216 0.84 -12.91 0.40
CA SER A 216 0.73 -14.30 0.86
C SER A 216 -0.09 -14.39 2.15
N TRP A 217 0.16 -13.47 3.09
CA TRP A 217 -0.60 -13.41 4.34
C TRP A 217 -2.08 -13.07 4.11
N VAL A 218 -2.37 -12.03 3.33
CA VAL A 218 -3.74 -11.59 3.01
C VAL A 218 -4.54 -12.69 2.30
N ASN A 219 -3.91 -13.40 1.37
CA ASN A 219 -4.55 -14.48 0.63
C ASN A 219 -4.95 -15.67 1.53
N GLU A 220 -4.25 -15.87 2.65
CA GLU A 220 -4.53 -16.96 3.60
C GLU A 220 -5.43 -16.53 4.78
N HIS A 221 -5.57 -15.23 5.05
CA HIS A 221 -6.24 -14.66 6.23
C HIS A 221 -7.29 -13.59 5.85
N GLU A 222 -8.10 -13.87 4.83
CA GLU A 222 -9.14 -12.94 4.34
C GLU A 222 -10.17 -12.58 5.43
N ASP A 223 -10.48 -13.52 6.30
CA ASP A 223 -11.40 -13.35 7.44
C ASP A 223 -10.93 -12.27 8.42
N SER A 224 -9.61 -12.13 8.58
CA SER A 224 -8.99 -11.13 9.46
C SER A 224 -9.18 -9.70 8.94
N LEU A 225 -9.39 -9.50 7.63
CA LEU A 225 -9.51 -8.17 7.01
C LEU A 225 -10.76 -7.43 7.47
N MET A 226 -11.87 -8.14 7.67
CA MET A 226 -13.10 -7.53 8.16
C MET A 226 -12.91 -6.96 9.58
N TYR A 227 -12.22 -7.71 10.45
CA TYR A 227 -11.91 -7.26 11.80
C TYR A 227 -11.00 -6.02 11.78
N LEU A 228 -9.93 -6.04 10.98
CA LEU A 228 -9.06 -4.89 10.79
C LEU A 228 -9.83 -3.67 10.25
N SER A 229 -10.77 -3.88 9.32
CA SER A 229 -11.60 -2.80 8.78
C SER A 229 -12.42 -2.12 9.87
N LEU A 230 -13.02 -2.88 10.80
CA LEU A 230 -13.80 -2.33 11.91
C LEU A 230 -12.92 -1.55 12.90
N GLU A 231 -11.73 -2.06 13.20
CA GLU A 231 -10.76 -1.34 14.03
C GLU A 231 -10.29 -0.04 13.36
N VAL A 232 -9.97 -0.07 12.06
CA VAL A 232 -9.60 1.13 11.29
C VAL A 232 -10.75 2.13 11.23
N GLN A 233 -12.00 1.67 11.09
CA GLN A 233 -13.18 2.55 11.13
C GLN A 233 -13.31 3.25 12.49
N THR A 234 -13.11 2.52 13.59
CA THR A 234 -13.13 3.09 14.94
C THR A 234 -12.04 4.16 15.09
N GLU A 235 -10.84 3.90 14.58
CA GLU A 235 -9.74 4.87 14.57
C GLU A 235 -10.05 6.11 13.70
N TYR A 236 -10.74 5.94 12.57
CA TYR A 236 -11.21 7.06 11.74
C TYR A 236 -12.16 7.94 12.53
N GLU A 237 -13.19 7.37 13.16
CA GLU A 237 -14.19 8.13 13.92
C GLU A 237 -13.54 8.91 15.07
N ASN A 238 -12.67 8.26 15.85
CA ASN A 238 -11.93 8.87 16.95
C ASN A 238 -11.02 10.01 16.47
N THR A 239 -10.24 9.77 15.42
CA THR A 239 -9.28 10.75 14.90
C THR A 239 -10.00 11.93 14.23
N PHE A 240 -11.07 11.67 13.49
CA PHE A 240 -11.87 12.69 12.83
C PHE A 240 -12.56 13.61 13.83
N HIS A 241 -13.22 13.05 14.84
CA HIS A 241 -13.85 13.82 15.90
C HIS A 241 -12.83 14.72 16.63
N THR A 242 -11.66 14.16 16.97
CA THR A 242 -10.57 14.93 17.59
C THR A 242 -10.10 16.07 16.69
N LEU A 243 -9.92 15.82 15.39
CA LEU A 243 -9.48 16.85 14.45
C LEU A 243 -10.50 17.99 14.30
N VAL A 244 -11.79 17.66 14.22
CA VAL A 244 -12.86 18.68 14.15
C VAL A 244 -12.82 19.58 15.37
N GLN A 245 -12.72 19.00 16.58
CA GLN A 245 -12.61 19.79 17.81
C GLN A 245 -11.36 20.67 17.83
N MET A 246 -10.23 20.17 17.35
CA MET A 246 -8.98 20.95 17.28
C MET A 246 -9.10 22.14 16.31
N GLU A 247 -9.67 21.94 15.11
CA GLU A 247 -9.84 23.03 14.13
C GLU A 247 -10.91 24.04 14.58
N GLU A 248 -11.98 23.61 15.27
CA GLU A 248 -12.96 24.51 15.89
C GLU A 248 -12.33 25.36 17.00
N ALA A 249 -11.58 24.72 17.92
CA ALA A 249 -10.88 25.42 19.00
C ALA A 249 -9.87 26.43 18.44
N LYS A 250 -9.11 26.04 17.42
CA LYS A 250 -8.19 26.93 16.70
C LYS A 250 -8.93 28.10 16.05
N SER A 251 -10.04 27.86 15.35
CA SER A 251 -10.85 28.93 14.75
C SER A 251 -11.37 29.92 15.80
N ASN A 252 -11.82 29.42 16.95
CA ASN A 252 -12.29 30.26 18.05
C ASN A 252 -11.16 31.11 18.65
N LEU A 253 -9.96 30.54 18.79
CA LEU A 253 -8.78 31.29 19.23
C LEU A 253 -8.38 32.37 18.21
N GLU A 254 -8.36 32.04 16.93
CA GLU A 254 -8.04 33.02 15.87
C GLU A 254 -9.03 34.19 15.85
N LYS A 255 -10.33 33.93 16.08
CA LYS A 255 -11.35 34.97 16.25
C LYS A 255 -11.11 35.82 17.49
N ALA A 256 -10.79 35.19 18.62
CA ALA A 256 -10.52 35.89 19.88
C ALA A 256 -9.24 36.77 19.80
N TRP A 257 -8.24 36.33 19.04
CA TRP A 257 -7.00 37.07 18.81
C TRP A 257 -7.11 38.13 17.72
N GLY A 258 -8.16 38.08 16.89
CA GLY A 258 -8.27 38.93 15.70
C GLY A 258 -7.25 38.58 14.61
N GLY A 259 -6.73 37.34 14.60
CA GLY A 259 -5.73 36.88 13.64
C GLY A 259 -5.14 35.51 13.97
N LYS A 260 -4.28 34.99 13.08
CA LYS A 260 -3.65 33.65 13.20
C LYS A 260 -2.64 33.51 14.33
N ARG A 261 -2.30 34.61 15.02
CA ARG A 261 -1.27 34.65 16.05
C ARG A 261 -1.80 35.31 17.31
N PRO A 262 -1.33 34.90 18.49
CA PRO A 262 -1.65 35.59 19.72
C PRO A 262 -1.29 37.08 19.63
N PRO A 263 -2.11 37.98 20.18
CA PRO A 263 -1.75 39.38 20.29
C PRO A 263 -0.46 39.52 21.11
N GLY A 264 0.44 40.41 20.67
CA GLY A 264 1.70 40.67 21.39
C GLY A 264 1.44 41.13 22.82
N MET A 265 2.20 40.61 23.79
CA MET A 265 2.08 41.02 25.20
C MET A 265 2.41 42.51 25.32
N LYS A 266 1.44 43.32 25.77
CA LYS A 266 1.71 44.70 26.20
C LYS A 266 2.41 44.63 27.57
N VAL A 267 3.59 45.23 27.69
CA VAL A 267 4.30 45.37 28.97
C VAL A 267 3.43 46.28 29.86
N LEU A 268 2.87 45.72 30.93
CA LEU A 268 1.85 46.37 31.77
C LEU A 268 2.44 47.13 32.97
N ILE A 269 3.77 47.22 33.09
CA ILE A 269 4.44 47.90 34.20
C ILE A 269 5.28 49.03 33.60
N GLU A 270 4.70 50.22 33.54
CA GLU A 270 5.49 51.46 33.52
C GLU A 270 5.91 51.73 34.97
N GLU A 271 7.20 51.54 35.27
CA GLU A 271 7.75 52.07 36.52
C GLU A 271 7.64 53.60 36.48
N LEU A 272 6.87 54.17 37.40
CA LEU A 272 6.88 55.61 37.61
C LEU A 272 8.29 56.00 38.10
N THR A 273 9.04 56.70 37.25
CA THR A 273 10.35 57.25 37.61
C THR A 273 10.20 58.29 38.73
N PRO A 274 11.06 58.25 39.77
CA PRO A 274 10.98 59.12 40.94
C PRO A 274 11.30 60.60 40.65
#